data_AF-R7J2E1-F1
#
_entry.id   AF-R7J2E1-F1
#
_cell.length_a   1.000
_cell.length_b   1.000
_cell.length_c   1.000
_cell.angle_alpha   90.00
_cell.angle_beta   90.00
_cell.angle_gamma   90.00
#
_symmetry.space_group_name_H-M   'P 1'
#
loop_
_entity.id
_entity.type
_entity.pdbx_description
1 polymer ?
#
loop_
_entity_poly.entity_id
_entity_poly.type
_entity_poly.pdbx_seq_one_letter_code
_entity_poly.pdbx_strand_id
1 'polypeptide(L)'
;MKDAENRLLAMIKRNNKGRNKRHIFTTFLTIQQVTKSGKFVGSNRLKHSITAMMELRFESQNNVFSDRYIVFTKHRRGDVGIRLYYDLSHTGDVRFDKDRFDKDARIRKMQSEVASSLRNYADRFDRLFSN
;
A
#
# COMPACT_ATOMS: atom_id res chain seq x y z
N MET A 1 -18.35 1.22 -21.95
CA MET A 1 -17.48 1.23 -20.75
C MET A 1 -15.98 1.09 -21.08
N LYS A 2 -15.55 0.12 -21.91
CA LYS A 2 -14.12 -0.06 -22.27
C LYS A 2 -13.47 1.18 -22.90
N ASP A 3 -14.20 1.94 -23.72
CA ASP A 3 -13.65 3.13 -24.39
C ASP A 3 -13.36 4.30 -23.44
N ALA A 4 -14.22 4.48 -22.43
CA ALA A 4 -14.00 5.48 -21.39
C ALA A 4 -12.75 5.16 -20.55
N GLU A 5 -12.56 3.88 -20.18
CA GLU A 5 -11.36 3.43 -19.48
C GLU A 5 -10.10 3.59 -20.34
N ASN A 6 -10.16 3.22 -21.62
CA ASN A 6 -9.05 3.42 -22.57
C ASN A 6 -8.66 4.89 -22.66
N ARG A 7 -9.64 5.78 -22.77
CA ARG A 7 -9.44 7.23 -22.85
C ARG A 7 -8.81 7.77 -21.57
N LEU A 8 -9.27 7.34 -20.40
CA LEU A 8 -8.70 7.71 -19.11
C LEU A 8 -7.24 7.25 -18.98
N LEU A 9 -6.95 6.00 -19.32
CA LEU A 9 -5.59 5.44 -19.28
C LEU A 9 -4.65 6.16 -20.24
N ALA A 10 -5.11 6.48 -21.46
CA ALA A 10 -4.34 7.25 -22.43
C ALA A 10 -4.04 8.66 -21.91
N MET A 11 -5.02 9.31 -21.30
CA MET A 11 -4.86 10.63 -20.70
C MET A 11 -3.81 10.63 -19.57
N ILE A 12 -3.90 9.68 -18.64
CA ILE A 12 -2.92 9.54 -17.54
C ILE A 12 -1.51 9.34 -18.10
N LYS A 13 -1.33 8.39 -19.02
CA LYS A 13 -0.01 8.10 -19.63
C LYS A 13 0.57 9.31 -20.37
N ARG A 14 -0.27 10.04 -21.11
CA ARG A 14 0.14 11.25 -21.85
C ARG A 14 0.61 12.34 -20.87
N ASN A 15 -0.17 12.61 -19.83
CA ASN A 15 0.10 13.68 -18.87
C ASN A 15 1.30 13.35 -17.96
N ASN A 16 1.47 12.08 -17.57
CA ASN A 16 2.65 11.63 -16.81
C ASN A 16 3.95 11.81 -17.60
N LYS A 17 3.90 11.87 -18.93
CA LYS A 17 5.07 12.09 -19.80
C LYS A 17 5.28 13.56 -20.20
N GLY A 18 4.57 14.49 -19.57
CA GLY A 18 4.67 15.91 -19.94
C GLY A 18 4.06 16.24 -21.30
N ARG A 19 3.26 15.36 -21.90
CA ARG A 19 2.61 15.64 -23.19
C ARG A 19 1.28 16.38 -23.05
N ASN A 20 1.06 17.06 -21.93
CA ASN A 20 -0.09 17.95 -21.75
C ASN A 20 0.17 19.32 -22.40
N LYS A 21 -0.85 20.16 -22.50
CA LYS A 21 -0.75 21.49 -23.14
C LYS A 21 0.30 22.40 -22.49
N ARG A 22 0.65 22.16 -21.22
CA ARG A 22 1.60 22.96 -20.45
C ARG A 22 3.02 22.38 -20.47
N HIS A 23 3.23 21.24 -21.13
CA HIS A 23 4.50 20.51 -21.16
C HIS A 23 5.07 20.10 -19.79
N ILE A 24 4.22 19.86 -18.79
CA ILE A 24 4.65 19.52 -17.41
C ILE A 24 4.35 18.07 -17.03
N PHE A 25 5.22 17.42 -16.26
CA PHE A 25 4.91 16.11 -15.68
C PHE A 25 3.76 16.23 -14.68
N THR A 26 2.72 15.41 -14.82
CA THR A 26 1.53 15.44 -13.95
C THR A 26 1.40 14.14 -13.17
N THR A 27 1.02 14.26 -11.89
CA THR A 27 0.67 13.13 -11.02
C THR A 27 -0.85 13.06 -10.86
N PHE A 28 -1.40 11.85 -10.77
CA PHE A 28 -2.82 11.61 -10.57
C PHE A 28 -3.06 10.91 -9.24
N LEU A 29 -4.03 11.44 -8.48
CA LEU A 29 -4.68 10.74 -7.38
C LEU A 29 -6.06 10.29 -7.86
N THR A 30 -6.30 8.99 -7.92
CA THR A 30 -7.57 8.40 -8.38
C THR A 30 -8.23 7.66 -7.24
N ILE A 31 -9.47 8.01 -6.93
CA ILE A 31 -10.27 7.34 -5.90
C ILE A 31 -11.22 6.34 -6.58
N GLN A 32 -11.15 5.08 -6.17
CA GLN A 32 -12.01 4.02 -6.69
C GLN A 32 -12.82 3.41 -5.55
N GLN A 33 -14.12 3.22 -5.79
CA GLN A 33 -15.00 2.52 -4.87
C GLN A 33 -14.77 1.00 -4.95
N VAL A 34 -14.87 0.33 -3.80
CA VAL A 34 -14.82 -1.12 -3.67
C VAL A 34 -16.19 -1.67 -3.28
N THR A 35 -16.50 -2.90 -3.67
CA THR A 35 -17.71 -3.59 -3.20
C THR A 35 -17.60 -3.93 -1.72
N LYS A 36 -18.73 -4.28 -1.09
CA LYS A 36 -18.76 -4.83 0.28
C LYS A 36 -17.88 -6.07 0.45
N SER A 37 -17.70 -6.86 -0.61
CA SER A 37 -16.82 -8.03 -0.65
C SER A 37 -15.32 -7.70 -0.84
N GLY A 38 -14.95 -6.40 -0.82
CA GLY A 38 -13.58 -5.94 -1.01
C GLY A 38 -13.06 -6.13 -2.44
N LYS A 39 -13.93 -6.47 -3.39
CA LYS A 39 -13.55 -6.58 -4.80
C LYS A 39 -13.60 -5.19 -5.45
N PHE A 40 -12.59 -4.90 -6.26
CA PHE A 40 -12.54 -3.67 -7.04
C PHE A 40 -13.68 -3.62 -8.04
N VAL A 41 -14.44 -2.52 -8.04
CA VAL A 41 -15.46 -2.25 -9.05
C VAL A 41 -14.77 -1.66 -10.28
N GLY A 42 -14.40 -2.49 -11.24
CA GLY A 42 -13.79 -2.04 -12.50
C GLY A 42 -12.83 -3.06 -13.12
N SER A 43 -12.04 -2.59 -14.08
CA SER A 43 -11.06 -3.43 -14.80
C SER A 43 -9.69 -3.40 -14.13
N ASN A 44 -9.01 -4.55 -14.16
CA ASN A 44 -7.64 -4.71 -13.63
C ASN A 44 -6.60 -3.86 -14.38
N ARG A 45 -6.93 -3.31 -15.56
CA ARG A 45 -5.98 -2.53 -16.38
C ARG A 45 -5.55 -1.22 -15.70
N LEU A 46 -6.42 -0.64 -14.87
CA LEU A 46 -6.08 0.50 -14.02
C LEU A 46 -5.00 0.12 -12.99
N LYS A 47 -5.16 -1.04 -12.33
CA LYS A 47 -4.19 -1.57 -11.36
C LYS A 47 -2.80 -1.72 -11.96
N HIS A 48 -2.69 -2.10 -13.23
CA HIS A 48 -1.38 -2.21 -13.89
C HIS A 48 -0.74 -0.85 -14.20
N SER A 49 -1.56 0.17 -14.47
CA SER A 49 -1.08 1.50 -14.90
C SER A 49 -0.67 2.42 -13.75
N ILE A 50 -1.08 2.11 -12.51
CA ILE A 50 -0.74 2.88 -11.32
C ILE A 50 0.56 2.39 -10.65
N THR A 51 1.28 3.36 -10.06
CA THR A 51 2.53 3.12 -9.32
C THR A 51 2.28 2.62 -7.91
N ALA A 52 1.26 3.16 -7.24
CA ALA A 52 0.87 2.81 -5.88
C ALA A 52 -0.64 2.62 -5.80
N MET A 53 -1.08 1.67 -4.97
CA MET A 53 -2.47 1.39 -4.67
C MET A 53 -2.64 1.36 -3.16
N MET A 54 -3.37 2.34 -2.65
CA MET A 54 -3.64 2.56 -1.25
C MET A 54 -5.09 2.16 -0.96
N GLU A 55 -5.28 1.41 0.11
CA GLU A 55 -6.61 0.99 0.57
C GLU A 55 -6.86 1.53 1.96
N LEU A 56 -8.05 2.09 2.15
CA LEU A 56 -8.59 2.49 3.44
C LEU A 56 -9.47 1.33 3.94
N ARG A 57 -9.13 0.75 5.07
CA ARG A 57 -9.80 -0.44 5.61
C ARG A 57 -10.18 -0.24 7.07
N PHE A 58 -11.21 -0.97 7.48
CA PHE A 58 -11.55 -1.20 8.88
C PHE A 58 -10.79 -2.44 9.36
N GLU A 59 -10.34 -2.46 10.62
CA GLU A 59 -9.75 -3.64 11.27
C GLU A 59 -10.74 -4.80 11.28
N SER A 60 -12.00 -4.52 11.60
CA SER A 60 -13.09 -5.46 11.49
C SER A 60 -14.07 -5.00 10.42
N GLN A 61 -14.17 -5.76 9.32
CA GLN A 61 -15.11 -5.45 8.23
C GLN A 61 -16.58 -5.46 8.68
N ASN A 62 -16.88 -6.18 9.76
CA ASN A 62 -18.23 -6.30 10.31
C ASN A 62 -18.55 -5.21 11.34
N ASN A 63 -17.54 -4.44 11.79
CA ASN A 63 -17.72 -3.38 12.78
C ASN A 63 -17.23 -2.03 12.24
N VAL A 64 -18.17 -1.17 11.89
CA VAL A 64 -17.91 0.18 11.36
C VAL A 64 -17.29 1.13 12.39
N PHE A 65 -17.36 0.77 13.67
CA PHE A 65 -16.73 1.48 14.78
C PHE A 65 -15.32 0.94 15.10
N SER A 66 -14.84 -0.06 14.36
CA SER A 66 -13.47 -0.55 14.53
C SER A 66 -12.44 0.44 13.99
N ASP A 67 -11.22 0.32 14.50
CA ASP A 67 -10.06 1.08 14.04
C ASP A 67 -9.95 1.08 12.52
N ARG A 68 -9.51 2.21 11.97
CA ARG A 68 -9.26 2.37 10.54
C ARG A 68 -7.77 2.43 10.29
N TYR A 69 -7.34 1.80 9.21
CA TYR A 69 -5.97 1.87 8.77
C TYR A 69 -5.87 2.05 7.27
N ILE A 70 -4.75 2.64 6.88
CA ILE A 70 -4.29 2.76 5.51
C ILE A 70 -3.27 1.67 5.26
N VAL A 71 -3.37 0.98 4.12
CA VAL A 71 -2.36 0.02 3.68
C VAL A 71 -2.13 0.13 2.18
N PHE A 72 -0.86 0.08 1.76
CA PHE A 72 -0.54 -0.11 0.35
C PHE A 72 -0.59 -1.59 0.00
N THR A 73 -1.46 -1.97 -0.93
CA THR A 73 -1.50 -3.33 -1.51
C THR A 73 -0.62 -3.45 -2.75
N LYS A 74 -0.21 -2.31 -3.31
CA LYS A 74 0.82 -2.21 -4.35
C LYS A 74 1.61 -0.93 -4.14
N HIS A 75 2.93 -1.02 -4.17
CA HIS A 75 3.78 0.14 -4.11
C HIS A 75 5.10 -0.17 -4.84
N ARG A 76 5.36 0.50 -5.97
CA ARG A 76 6.54 0.22 -6.81
C ARG A 76 7.85 0.80 -6.28
N ARG A 77 7.80 1.68 -5.28
CA ARG A 77 8.96 2.48 -4.78
C ARG A 77 9.12 2.43 -3.25
N GLY A 78 8.64 1.38 -2.60
CA GLY A 78 8.63 1.27 -1.14
C GLY A 78 7.69 0.17 -0.68
N ASP A 79 7.34 0.17 0.59
CA ASP A 79 6.77 -1.02 1.22
C ASP A 79 5.28 -1.24 0.93
N VAL A 80 4.89 -2.51 1.00
CA VAL A 80 3.50 -2.97 0.91
C VAL A 80 3.13 -3.68 2.21
N GLY A 81 1.85 -3.64 2.58
CA GLY A 81 1.36 -4.34 3.78
C GLY A 81 1.75 -3.71 5.11
N ILE A 82 2.28 -2.48 5.13
CA ILE A 82 2.43 -1.69 6.36
C ILE A 82 1.11 -0.96 6.65
N ARG A 83 0.61 -1.09 7.88
CA ARG A 83 -0.63 -0.46 8.32
C ARG A 83 -0.31 0.86 9.01
N LEU A 84 -0.97 1.92 8.59
CA LEU A 84 -0.96 3.23 9.27
C LEU A 84 -2.36 3.50 9.79
N TYR A 85 -2.53 3.45 11.11
CA TYR A 85 -3.82 3.70 11.75
C TYR A 85 -4.13 5.20 11.76
N TYR A 86 -5.41 5.52 11.59
CA TYR A 86 -5.87 6.91 11.60
C TYR A 86 -7.26 7.04 12.18
N ASP A 87 -7.54 8.25 12.67
CA ASP A 87 -8.82 8.63 13.25
C ASP A 87 -9.38 9.89 12.57
N LEU A 88 -10.71 9.97 12.49
CA LEU A 88 -11.47 11.06 11.88
C LEU A 88 -12.39 11.78 12.89
N SER A 89 -12.27 11.50 14.19
CA SER A 89 -13.15 12.06 15.22
C SER A 89 -12.90 13.56 15.46
N HIS A 90 -11.68 14.03 15.18
CA HIS A 90 -11.35 15.44 15.32
C HIS A 90 -11.88 16.22 14.12
N THR A 91 -12.66 17.27 14.37
CA THR A 91 -13.20 18.13 13.32
C THR A 91 -12.08 18.88 12.61
N GLY A 92 -11.77 18.45 11.38
CA GLY A 92 -10.93 19.19 10.44
C GLY A 92 -9.81 18.35 9.82
N ASP A 93 -9.14 17.52 10.61
CA ASP A 93 -7.90 16.85 10.20
C ASP A 93 -7.87 15.35 10.51
N VAL A 94 -7.21 14.59 9.64
CA VAL A 94 -6.93 13.16 9.84
C VAL A 94 -5.81 13.03 10.88
N ARG A 95 -6.09 12.37 12.01
CA ARG A 95 -5.07 12.08 13.03
C ARG A 95 -4.44 10.72 12.78
N PHE A 96 -3.14 10.68 12.53
CA PHE A 96 -2.38 9.45 12.35
C PHE A 96 -1.76 8.96 13.66
N ASP A 97 -1.82 7.65 13.91
CA ASP A 97 -1.12 7.00 15.02
C ASP A 97 0.33 6.68 14.62
N LYS A 98 1.19 7.70 14.70
CA LYS A 98 2.62 7.59 14.37
C LYS A 98 3.38 6.71 15.36
N ASP A 99 3.03 6.77 16.64
CA ASP A 99 3.72 6.01 17.68
C ASP A 99 3.55 4.51 17.46
N ARG A 100 2.34 4.07 17.13
CA ARG A 100 2.07 2.68 16.74
C ARG A 100 2.83 2.30 15.47
N PHE A 101 2.81 3.15 14.46
CA PHE A 101 3.52 2.90 13.20
C PHE A 101 5.03 2.68 13.42
N ASP A 102 5.68 3.54 14.20
CA ASP A 102 7.11 3.44 14.48
C ASP A 102 7.45 2.21 15.34
N LYS A 103 6.59 1.86 16.30
CA LYS A 103 6.73 0.63 17.08
C LYS A 103 6.64 -0.60 16.18
N ASP A 104 5.64 -0.66 15.30
CA ASP A 104 5.44 -1.77 14.36
C ASP A 104 6.62 -1.89 13.37
N ALA A 105 7.14 -0.76 12.90
CA ALA A 105 8.32 -0.72 12.04
C ALA A 105 9.57 -1.27 12.77
N ARG A 106 9.81 -0.86 14.01
CA ARG A 106 10.90 -1.38 14.85
C ARG A 106 10.77 -2.89 15.09
N ILE A 107 9.57 -3.35 15.44
CA ILE A 107 9.30 -4.78 15.67
C ILE A 107 9.60 -5.59 14.42
N ARG A 108 9.15 -5.15 13.24
CA ARG A 108 9.44 -5.83 11.98
C ARG A 108 10.93 -5.90 11.67
N LYS A 109 11.67 -4.81 11.91
CA LYS A 109 13.12 -4.79 11.72
C LYS A 109 13.81 -5.81 12.63
N MET A 110 13.47 -5.82 13.92
CA MET A 110 14.01 -6.78 14.89
C MET A 110 13.68 -8.23 14.50
N GLN A 111 12.44 -8.51 14.06
CA GLN A 111 12.04 -9.85 13.58
C GLN A 111 12.87 -10.30 12.39
N SER A 112 13.14 -9.40 11.44
CA SER A 112 13.98 -9.71 10.27
C SER A 112 15.43 -10.02 10.66
N GLU A 113 16.01 -9.24 11.58
CA GLU A 113 17.37 -9.43 12.09
C GLU A 113 17.51 -10.76 12.85
N VAL A 114 16.54 -11.09 13.71
CA VAL A 114 16.49 -12.37 14.44
C VAL A 114 16.38 -13.54 13.46
N ALA A 115 15.48 -13.45 12.48
CA ALA A 115 15.30 -14.51 11.46
C ALA A 115 16.55 -14.69 10.58
N SER A 116 17.32 -13.63 10.32
CA SER A 116 18.62 -13.72 9.64
C SER A 116 19.67 -14.39 10.53
N SER A 117 19.71 -14.02 11.81
CA SER A 117 20.67 -14.58 12.77
C SER A 117 20.43 -16.07 12.99
N LEU A 118 19.18 -16.49 13.15
CA LEU A 118 18.81 -17.91 13.29
C LEU A 118 19.25 -18.75 12.08
N ARG A 119 19.08 -18.23 10.86
CA ARG A 119 19.59 -18.90 9.65
C ARG A 119 21.11 -19.06 9.67
N ASN A 120 21.83 -17.99 10.03
CA ASN A 120 23.28 -18.07 10.16
C ASN A 120 23.73 -19.07 11.25
N TYR A 121 22.99 -19.17 12.36
CA TYR A 121 23.27 -20.17 13.39
C TYR A 121 23.00 -21.60 12.91
N ALA A 122 21.91 -21.82 12.18
CA ALA A 122 21.61 -23.12 11.57
C ALA A 122 22.70 -23.55 10.59
N ASP A 123 23.11 -22.65 9.68
CA ASP A 123 24.20 -22.93 8.73
C ASP A 123 25.54 -23.25 9.43
N ARG A 124 25.81 -22.60 10.57
CA ARG A 124 26.99 -22.90 11.39
C ARG A 124 26.89 -24.24 12.09
N PHE A 125 25.71 -24.57 12.62
CA PHE A 125 25.45 -25.85 13.25
C PHE A 125 25.66 -26.98 12.25
N ASP A 126 25.04 -26.90 11.07
CA ASP A 126 25.16 -27.93 10.04
C ASP A 126 26.62 -28.18 9.65
N ARG A 127 27.42 -27.11 9.48
CA ARG A 127 28.87 -27.24 9.21
C ARG A 127 29.67 -27.92 10.31
N LEU A 128 29.23 -27.79 11.56
CA LEU A 128 29.94 -28.31 12.73
C LEU A 128 29.69 -29.82 12.91
N PHE A 129 28.53 -30.29 12.45
CA PHE A 129 28.08 -31.69 12.59
C PHE A 129 28.05 -32.45 11.25
N SER A 130 28.53 -31.86 10.16
CA SER A 130 28.67 -32.50 8.85
C SER A 130 30.07 -33.08 8.57
N ASN A 131 30.94 -33.14 9.58
CA ASN A 131 32.18 -33.94 9.60
C ASN A 131 32.00 -35.14 10.52
#